data_AF-A0A4Q7L2V5-F1
#
_entry.id   AF-A0A4Q7L2V5-F1
#
_cell.length_a   1.000
_cell.length_b   1.000
_cell.length_c   1.000
_cell.angle_alpha   90.00
_cell.angle_beta   90.00
_cell.angle_gamma   90.00
#
_symmetry.space_group_name_H-M   'P 1'
#
loop_
_entity.id
_entity.type
_entity.pdbx_description
1 polymer ?
#
loop_
_entity_poly.entity_id
_entity_poly.type
_entity_poly.pdbx_seq_one_letter_code
_entity_poly.pdbx_strand_id
1 'polypeptide(L)'
;MRRRLEDYANPPDVDLRDVAALTTSRCSTLKRAAQGDLVRTGDLIADTRRRLPAHLAIAADTLIGDGLLMITKCALDEPLERLETTATGRAALCRLASNRVPRR
;
A
#
# COMPACT_ATOMS: atom_id res chain seq x y z
N MET A 1 -12.35 -24.97 29.24
CA MET A 1 -13.23 -24.53 28.13
C MET A 1 -12.48 -24.69 26.81
N ARG A 2 -12.86 -25.65 25.96
CA ARG A 2 -12.33 -25.81 24.59
C ARG A 2 -13.25 -25.05 23.63
N ARG A 3 -12.77 -23.98 23.00
CA ARG A 3 -13.51 -23.26 21.94
C ARG A 3 -13.64 -24.17 20.72
N ARG A 4 -14.81 -24.19 20.07
CA ARG A 4 -15.09 -25.05 18.91
C ARG A 4 -14.48 -24.41 17.67
N LEU A 5 -14.06 -25.23 16.70
CA LEU A 5 -13.52 -24.78 15.42
C LEU A 5 -14.52 -23.88 14.66
N GLU A 6 -15.82 -24.07 14.94
CA GLU A 6 -16.96 -23.30 14.45
C GLU A 6 -16.87 -21.80 14.83
N ASP A 7 -16.23 -21.46 15.96
CA ASP A 7 -16.03 -20.07 16.40
C ASP A 7 -15.01 -19.31 15.51
N TYR A 8 -14.24 -20.02 14.68
CA TYR A 8 -13.30 -19.44 13.72
C TYR A 8 -13.88 -19.33 12.30
N ALA A 9 -15.08 -19.86 12.06
CA ALA A 9 -15.67 -19.93 10.72
C ALA A 9 -16.33 -18.61 10.26
N ASN A 10 -16.59 -17.69 11.19
CA ASN A 10 -16.97 -16.31 10.87
C ASN A 10 -15.76 -15.41 11.13
N PRO A 11 -14.87 -15.21 10.14
CA PRO A 11 -13.94 -14.10 10.22
C PRO A 11 -14.77 -12.82 10.41
N PRO A 12 -14.35 -11.89 11.29
CA PRO A 12 -15.01 -10.60 11.37
C PRO A 12 -15.05 -9.99 9.96
N ASP A 13 -16.13 -9.31 9.64
CA ASP A 13 -16.20 -8.54 8.39
C ASP A 13 -15.15 -7.43 8.49
N VAL A 14 -13.95 -7.68 7.96
CA VAL A 14 -12.82 -6.77 8.06
C VAL A 14 -12.91 -5.80 6.90
N ASP A 15 -13.18 -4.53 7.20
CA ASP A 15 -13.09 -3.47 6.22
C ASP A 15 -11.64 -3.35 5.72
N LEU A 16 -11.43 -3.57 4.43
CA LEU A 16 -10.13 -3.46 3.79
C LEU A 16 -9.56 -2.04 3.87
N ARG A 17 -10.40 -1.02 4.07
CA ARG A 17 -9.97 0.36 4.30
C ARG A 17 -9.28 0.52 5.65
N ASP A 18 -9.77 -0.15 6.69
CA ASP A 18 -9.11 -0.16 8.01
C ASP A 18 -7.74 -0.84 7.91
N VAL A 19 -7.67 -1.96 7.17
CA VAL A 19 -6.39 -2.66 6.91
C VAL A 19 -5.45 -1.78 6.09
N ALA A 20 -5.96 -1.05 5.09
CA ALA A 20 -5.19 -0.13 4.26
C ALA A 20 -4.62 1.04 5.06
N ALA A 21 -5.37 1.52 6.07
CA ALA A 21 -4.96 2.61 6.95
C ALA A 21 -3.84 2.21 7.93
N LEU A 22 -3.63 0.90 8.16
CA LEU A 22 -2.56 0.42 9.04
C LEU A 22 -1.19 0.93 8.59
N THR A 23 -0.35 1.28 9.58
CA THR A 23 1.03 1.74 9.35
C THR A 23 1.85 0.73 8.53
N THR A 24 1.61 -0.57 8.73
CA THR A 24 2.25 -1.65 7.97
C THR A 24 1.89 -1.61 6.50
N SER A 25 0.61 -1.48 6.16
CA SER A 25 0.10 -1.37 4.79
C SER A 25 0.66 -0.13 4.11
N ARG A 26 0.51 1.04 4.73
CA ARG A 26 1.02 2.32 4.21
C ARG A 26 2.53 2.28 3.97
N CYS A 27 3.30 1.80 4.95
CA CYS A 27 4.75 1.63 4.81
C CYS A 27 5.11 0.66 3.68
N SER A 28 4.38 -0.45 3.55
CA SER A 28 4.63 -1.45 2.53
C SER A 28 4.30 -0.94 1.12
N THR A 29 3.26 -0.12 0.97
CA THR A 29 2.90 0.54 -0.29
C THR A 29 3.94 1.60 -0.67
N LEU A 30 4.33 2.48 0.26
CA LEU A 30 5.39 3.48 0.02
C LEU A 30 6.71 2.84 -0.41
N LYS A 31 7.08 1.69 0.19
CA LYS A 31 8.30 0.95 -0.21
C LYS A 31 8.23 0.45 -1.65
N ARG A 32 7.10 -0.10 -2.08
CA ARG A 32 6.92 -0.60 -3.45
C ARG A 32 6.96 0.54 -4.46
N ALA A 33 6.28 1.65 -4.17
CA ALA A 33 6.37 2.85 -4.99
C ALA A 33 7.80 3.37 -5.10
N ALA A 34 8.55 3.42 -3.99
CA ALA A 34 9.96 3.82 -3.99
C ALA A 34 10.87 2.88 -4.80
N GLN A 35 10.47 1.61 -4.98
CA GLN A 35 11.16 0.63 -5.81
C GLN A 35 10.78 0.72 -7.30
N GLY A 36 9.80 1.56 -7.65
CA GLY A 36 9.28 1.68 -9.02
C GLY A 36 8.37 0.53 -9.43
N ASP A 37 7.87 -0.24 -8.45
CA ASP A 37 7.11 -1.47 -8.72
C ASP A 37 5.61 -1.20 -8.87
N LEU A 38 5.11 -0.03 -8.46
CA LEU A 38 3.69 0.29 -8.55
C LEU A 38 3.36 1.06 -9.82
N VAL A 39 2.34 0.59 -10.51
CA VAL A 39 1.77 1.22 -11.70
C VAL A 39 0.27 1.40 -11.56
N ARG A 40 -0.28 2.38 -12.28
CA ARG A 40 -1.70 2.65 -12.43
C ARG A 40 -2.09 2.51 -13.89
N THR A 41 -3.24 1.91 -14.12
CA THR A 41 -3.90 1.84 -15.43
C THR A 41 -5.38 2.11 -15.22
N GLY A 42 -5.85 3.30 -15.63
CA GLY A 42 -7.20 3.75 -15.29
C GLY A 42 -7.37 3.86 -13.77
N ASP A 43 -8.31 3.11 -13.20
CA ASP A 43 -8.55 3.07 -11.76
C ASP A 43 -7.88 1.88 -11.05
N LEU A 44 -7.10 1.08 -11.77
CA LEU A 44 -6.42 -0.08 -11.22
C LEU A 44 -4.99 0.28 -10.82
N ILE A 45 -4.62 -0.05 -9.59
CA ILE A 45 -3.23 -0.03 -9.12
C ILE A 45 -2.71 -1.47 -9.06
N ALA A 46 -1.54 -1.70 -9.64
CA ALA A 46 -0.87 -3.00 -9.69
C ALA A 46 0.59 -2.92 -9.26
N ASP A 47 1.14 -4.06 -8.84
CA ASP A 47 2.57 -4.26 -8.58
C ASP A 47 3.13 -5.08 -9.76
N THR A 48 4.16 -4.57 -10.42
CA THR A 48 4.73 -5.15 -11.65
C THR A 48 5.44 -6.49 -11.40
N ARG A 49 5.80 -6.80 -10.15
CA ARG A 49 6.53 -8.02 -9.80
C ARG A 49 5.65 -9.14 -9.28
N ARG A 50 4.46 -8.81 -8.78
CA ARG A 50 3.57 -9.77 -8.11
C ARG A 50 2.14 -9.25 -7.99
N ARG A 51 1.21 -10.14 -7.71
CA ARG A 51 -0.17 -9.76 -7.38
C ARG A 51 -0.18 -8.79 -6.18
N LEU A 52 -0.78 -7.62 -6.37
CA LEU A 52 -0.98 -6.62 -5.31
C LEU A 52 -2.25 -6.98 -4.50
N PRO A 53 -2.14 -7.16 -3.18
CA PRO A 53 -3.31 -7.26 -2.31
C PRO A 53 -4.20 -6.01 -2.38
N ALA A 54 -5.52 -6.19 -2.37
CA ALA A 54 -6.49 -5.09 -2.53
C ALA A 54 -6.31 -3.96 -1.50
N HIS A 55 -6.04 -4.28 -0.24
CA HIS A 55 -5.79 -3.27 0.80
C HIS A 55 -4.54 -2.41 0.50
N LEU A 56 -3.56 -2.91 -0.24
CA LEU A 56 -2.39 -2.12 -0.64
C LEU A 56 -2.68 -1.20 -1.84
N ALA A 57 -3.60 -1.60 -2.73
CA ALA A 57 -4.12 -0.73 -3.78
C ALA A 57 -4.93 0.43 -3.16
N ILE A 58 -5.84 0.13 -2.24
CA ILE A 58 -6.59 1.15 -1.47
C ILE A 58 -5.63 2.08 -0.72
N ALA A 59 -4.59 1.53 -0.09
CA ALA A 59 -3.58 2.32 0.58
C ALA A 59 -2.84 3.24 -0.40
N ALA A 60 -2.56 2.78 -1.62
CA ALA A 60 -1.90 3.59 -2.65
C ALA A 60 -2.77 4.78 -3.08
N ASP A 61 -4.07 4.57 -3.33
CA ASP A 61 -5.01 5.67 -3.62
C ASP A 61 -5.07 6.69 -2.49
N THR A 62 -5.14 6.20 -1.25
CA THR A 62 -5.13 7.09 -0.07
C THR A 62 -3.84 7.89 0.01
N LEU A 63 -2.68 7.26 -0.24
CA LEU A 63 -1.38 7.92 -0.21
C LEU A 63 -1.19 8.92 -1.36
N ILE A 64 -1.85 8.72 -2.50
CA ILE A 64 -1.93 9.70 -3.59
C ILE A 64 -2.73 10.91 -3.11
N GLY A 65 -3.91 10.69 -2.51
CA GLY A 65 -4.72 11.76 -1.91
C GLY A 65 -3.99 12.54 -0.82
N ASP A 66 -3.17 11.86 -0.02
CA ASP A 66 -2.31 12.46 1.02
C ASP A 66 -1.09 13.20 0.45
N GLY A 67 -0.84 13.16 -0.86
CA GLY A 67 0.34 13.76 -1.51
C GLY A 67 1.68 13.07 -1.18
N LEU A 68 1.63 11.84 -0.68
CA LEU A 68 2.81 11.03 -0.36
C LEU A 68 3.27 10.18 -1.55
N LEU A 69 2.36 9.89 -2.46
CA LEU A 69 2.63 9.34 -3.78
C LEU A 69 2.21 10.34 -4.85
N MET A 70 2.88 10.28 -5.98
CA MET A 70 2.50 11.00 -7.19
C MET A 70 2.46 10.05 -8.37
N ILE A 71 1.65 10.41 -9.36
CA ILE A 71 1.50 9.65 -10.60
C ILE A 71 2.36 10.33 -11.66
N THR A 72 3.26 9.56 -12.27
CA THR A 72 4.09 10.00 -13.40
C THR A 72 3.71 9.20 -14.63
N LYS A 73 3.54 9.87 -15.77
CA LYS A 73 3.26 9.17 -17.03
C LYS A 73 4.50 8.38 -17.45
N CYS A 74 4.34 7.12 -17.85
CA CYS A 74 5.36 6.46 -18.63
C CYS A 74 5.43 7.10 -20.03
N ALA A 75 6.48 6.77 -20.80
CA ALA A 75 6.71 7.32 -22.12
C ALA A 75 5.42 7.30 -22.98
N LEU A 76 5.36 8.23 -23.94
CA LEU A 76 4.16 8.70 -24.66
C LEU A 76 3.22 7.63 -25.25
N ASP A 77 3.62 6.36 -25.33
CA ASP A 77 2.88 5.27 -25.97
C ASP A 77 2.33 4.20 -25.02
N GLU A 78 2.55 4.32 -23.69
CA GLU A 78 2.02 3.35 -22.72
C GLU A 78 0.83 3.91 -21.92
N PRO A 79 -0.29 3.18 -21.79
CA PRO A 79 -1.41 3.55 -20.90
C PRO A 79 -1.08 3.35 -19.41
N LEU A 80 0.17 3.03 -19.10
CA LEU A 80 0.68 2.76 -17.77
C LEU A 80 1.27 4.04 -17.18
N GLU A 81 0.82 4.37 -15.97
CA GLU A 81 1.38 5.45 -15.18
C GLU A 81 2.16 4.83 -14.01
N ARG A 82 3.32 5.38 -13.66
CA ARG A 82 4.09 4.93 -12.50
C ARG A 82 3.67 5.70 -11.26
N LEU A 83 3.64 5.00 -10.13
CA LEU A 83 3.51 5.63 -8.82
C LEU A 83 4.89 5.83 -8.23
N GLU A 84 5.23 7.08 -7.96
CA GLU A 84 6.50 7.47 -7.37
C GLU A 84 6.28 8.08 -5.99
N THR A 85 7.21 7.84 -5.07
CA THR A 85 7.21 8.52 -3.77
C THR A 85 7.64 9.97 -3.89
N THR A 86 6.83 10.88 -3.35
CA THR A 86 7.20 12.29 -3.23
C THR A 86 8.27 12.49 -2.15
N ALA A 87 8.84 13.71 -2.06
CA ALA A 87 9.78 14.04 -0.98
C ALA A 87 9.15 13.87 0.42
N THR A 88 7.89 14.29 0.58
CA THR A 88 7.11 14.09 1.81
C THR A 88 6.80 12.61 2.05
N GLY A 89 6.50 11.85 1.00
CA GLY A 89 6.35 10.39 1.02
C GLY A 89 7.59 9.67 1.52
N ARG A 90 8.77 10.05 1.03
CA ARG A 90 10.06 9.50 1.51
C ARG A 90 10.29 9.82 2.98
N ALA A 91 10.04 11.06 3.41
CA ALA A 91 10.16 11.43 4.83
C ALA A 91 9.16 10.67 5.72
N ALA A 92 7.93 10.45 5.24
CA ALA A 92 6.93 9.62 5.93
C ALA A 92 7.41 8.17 6.02
N LEU A 93 7.95 7.60 4.95
CA LEU A 93 8.50 6.26 4.93
C LEU A 93 9.61 6.08 5.98
N CYS A 94 10.54 7.04 6.07
CA CYS A 94 11.60 7.01 7.09
C CYS A 94 11.02 7.01 8.51
N ARG A 95 10.06 7.90 8.80
CA ARG A 95 9.38 7.96 10.11
C ARG A 95 8.69 6.64 10.47
N LEU A 96 7.95 6.06 9.52
CA LEU A 96 7.25 4.78 9.73
C LEU A 96 8.23 3.60 9.88
N ALA A 97 9.40 3.66 9.24
CA ALA A 97 10.46 2.67 9.41
C ALA A 97 11.13 2.78 10.78
N SER A 98 11.37 4.00 11.28
CA SER A 98 11.97 4.26 12.60
C SER A 98 11.05 3.91 13.77
N ASN A 99 9.73 3.99 13.60
CA ASN A 99 8.76 3.57 14.61
C ASN A 99 8.60 2.03 14.72
N ARG A 100 9.32 1.24 13.92
CA ARG A 100 9.46 -0.20 14.16
C ARG A 100 10.41 -0.37 15.35
N VAL A 101 9.80 -0.55 16.53
CA VAL A 101 10.40 -0.89 17.83
C VAL A 101 11.78 -1.58 17.70
N PRO A 102 12.82 -1.13 18.44
CA PRO A 102 14.10 -1.80 18.48
C PRO A 102 13.89 -3.24 18.94
N ARG A 103 14.42 -4.21 18.18
CA ARG A 103 14.52 -5.59 18.64
C ARG A 103 15.38 -5.57 19.92
N ARG A 104 14.73 -5.73 21.07
CA ARG A 104 15.39 -6.19 22.30
C ARG A 104 15.45 -7.71 22.26
#